data_AF-A0A101J2U5-F1
#
_entry.id   AF-A0A101J2U5-F1
#
_cell.length_a   1.000
_cell.length_b   1.000
_cell.length_c   1.000
_cell.angle_alpha   90.00
_cell.angle_beta   90.00
_cell.angle_gamma   90.00
#
_symmetry.space_group_name_H-M   'P 1'
#
loop_
_entity.id
_entity.type
_entity.pdbx_description
1 polymer ?
#
loop_
_entity_poly.entity_id
_entity_poly.type
_entity_poly.pdbx_seq_one_letter_code
_entity_poly.pdbx_strand_id
1 'polypeptide(L)'
;MLPMDYQYYISAWIYNVLKQADRDFARFLHEKGYGQDASKLYKLFCFSPLDFGKPKLWKEKKLFEIDAHDIKFQISFDVPEAASNFIKGLFMRQEFYLGDKFNGIDFAVTQVEALPEPHFSEIMEYHLVTPWVVSYQSEQDKYPQYLSPDDEKFHSLAIKHLVEKYNNTRNGVKISDDQIKLRLTTSFKRAGFVIKPG
;
A
#
# COMPACT_ATOMS: atom_id res chain seq x y z
N MET A 1 17.50 -14.66 2.84
CA MET A 1 17.81 -13.26 3.19
C MET A 1 16.88 -12.37 2.39
N LEU A 2 16.24 -11.38 3.00
CA LEU A 2 15.31 -10.47 2.32
C LEU A 2 15.77 -9.02 2.50
N PRO A 3 15.80 -8.18 1.45
CA PRO A 3 16.09 -6.76 1.59
C PRO A 3 15.14 -6.05 2.57
N MET A 4 15.64 -5.08 3.33
CA MET A 4 14.82 -4.36 4.32
C MET A 4 13.74 -3.46 3.70
N ASP A 5 13.88 -3.10 2.42
CA ASP A 5 12.95 -2.34 1.58
C ASP A 5 12.04 -3.23 0.73
N TYR A 6 11.78 -4.46 1.20
CA TYR A 6 11.01 -5.46 0.46
C TYR A 6 9.62 -5.01 0.01
N GLN A 7 9.05 -3.97 0.62
CA GLN A 7 7.76 -3.41 0.24
C GLN A 7 7.76 -2.91 -1.21
N TYR A 8 8.92 -2.45 -1.72
CA TYR A 8 9.08 -2.12 -3.13
C TYR A 8 8.89 -3.36 -4.02
N TYR A 9 9.52 -4.48 -3.66
CA TYR A 9 9.38 -5.74 -4.40
C TYR A 9 7.96 -6.32 -4.29
N ILE A 10 7.29 -6.15 -3.15
CA ILE A 10 5.87 -6.55 -3.00
C ILE A 10 4.99 -5.75 -3.96
N SER A 11 5.17 -4.43 -3.99
CA SER A 11 4.43 -3.57 -4.92
C SER A 11 4.65 -4.02 -6.36
N ALA A 12 5.90 -4.28 -6.76
CA ALA A 12 6.21 -4.78 -8.11
C ALA A 12 5.59 -6.15 -8.40
N TRP A 13 5.60 -7.06 -7.42
CA TRP A 13 4.97 -8.37 -7.54
C TRP A 13 3.46 -8.27 -7.73
N ILE A 14 2.75 -7.44 -6.96
CA ILE A 14 1.30 -7.21 -7.12
C ILE A 14 0.98 -6.75 -8.55
N TYR A 15 1.78 -5.83 -9.11
CA TYR A 15 1.64 -5.40 -10.50
C TYR A 15 1.85 -6.53 -11.51
N ASN A 16 2.85 -7.38 -11.29
CA ASN A 16 3.09 -8.53 -12.14
C ASN A 16 1.95 -9.54 -12.05
N VAL A 17 1.34 -9.73 -10.88
CA VAL A 17 0.15 -10.58 -10.69
C VAL A 17 -1.03 -10.02 -11.48
N LEU A 18 -1.34 -8.73 -11.33
CA LEU A 18 -2.42 -8.08 -12.10
C LEU A 18 -2.19 -8.20 -13.61
N LYS A 19 -0.96 -7.96 -14.08
CA LYS A 19 -0.59 -8.05 -15.49
C LYS A 19 -0.75 -9.46 -16.07
N GLN A 20 -0.58 -10.50 -15.25
CA GLN A 20 -0.80 -11.89 -15.68
C GLN A 20 -2.28 -12.16 -15.97
N ALA A 21 -3.18 -11.58 -15.17
CA ALA A 21 -4.62 -11.75 -15.35
C ALA A 21 -5.20 -10.91 -16.50
N ASP A 22 -4.75 -9.65 -16.58
CA ASP A 22 -5.18 -8.65 -17.54
C ASP A 22 -4.09 -7.57 -17.73
N ARG A 23 -3.45 -7.59 -18.90
CA ARG A 23 -2.37 -6.64 -19.24
C ARG A 23 -2.89 -5.22 -19.44
N ASP A 24 -4.08 -5.07 -19.99
CA ASP A 24 -4.64 -3.76 -20.30
C ASP A 24 -5.10 -3.06 -19.02
N PHE A 25 -5.72 -3.80 -18.11
CA PHE A 25 -6.05 -3.32 -16.77
C PHE A 25 -4.81 -2.92 -15.97
N ALA A 26 -3.75 -3.75 -15.99
CA ALA A 26 -2.50 -3.42 -15.30
C ALA A 26 -1.83 -2.17 -15.87
N ARG A 27 -1.86 -1.98 -17.20
CA ARG A 27 -1.38 -0.75 -17.86
C ARG A 27 -2.20 0.45 -17.43
N PHE A 28 -3.53 0.36 -17.46
CA PHE A 28 -4.42 1.40 -16.98
C PHE A 28 -4.08 1.80 -15.53
N LEU A 29 -3.93 0.83 -14.63
CA LEU A 29 -3.65 1.10 -13.22
C LEU A 29 -2.27 1.74 -12.98
N HIS A 30 -1.30 1.43 -13.83
CA HIS A 30 0.05 1.99 -13.74
C HIS A 30 0.13 3.41 -14.32
N GLU A 31 -0.50 3.66 -15.46
CA GLU A 31 -0.35 4.92 -16.21
C GLU A 31 -1.38 5.98 -15.84
N LYS A 32 -2.60 5.57 -15.48
CA LYS A 32 -3.71 6.49 -15.22
C LYS A 32 -4.31 6.28 -13.82
N GLY A 33 -4.50 5.02 -13.43
CA GLY A 33 -5.24 4.65 -12.24
C GLY A 33 -6.61 5.32 -12.20
N TYR A 34 -7.10 5.55 -10.98
CA TYR A 34 -8.38 6.21 -10.74
C TYR A 34 -8.19 7.70 -10.40
N GLY A 35 -7.07 8.30 -10.84
CA GLY A 35 -6.86 9.73 -10.77
C GLY A 35 -7.74 10.49 -11.76
N GLN A 36 -8.18 11.70 -11.38
CA GLN A 36 -8.74 12.66 -12.34
C GLN A 36 -7.65 13.53 -12.95
N ASP A 37 -6.62 13.88 -12.17
CA ASP A 37 -5.49 14.70 -12.60
C ASP A 37 -4.30 13.81 -12.99
N ALA A 38 -3.57 14.21 -14.03
CA ALA A 38 -2.38 13.49 -14.52
C ALA A 38 -1.28 13.32 -13.46
N SER A 39 -1.26 14.15 -12.41
CA SER A 39 -0.28 14.10 -11.32
C SER A 39 -0.66 13.17 -10.17
N LYS A 40 -1.92 12.70 -10.09
CA LYS A 40 -2.44 11.92 -8.95
C LYS A 40 -2.94 10.56 -9.38
N LEU A 41 -2.08 9.55 -9.32
CA LEU A 41 -2.43 8.17 -9.65
C LEU A 41 -2.95 7.43 -8.42
N TYR A 42 -4.25 7.12 -8.38
CA TYR A 42 -4.81 6.25 -7.35
C TYR A 42 -4.87 4.80 -7.82
N LYS A 43 -4.10 3.94 -7.15
CA LYS A 43 -4.00 2.50 -7.43
C LYS A 43 -5.02 1.67 -6.66
N LEU A 44 -5.55 2.24 -5.57
CA LEU A 44 -6.69 1.72 -4.82
C LEU A 44 -6.56 0.29 -4.27
N PHE A 45 -5.33 -0.06 -3.90
CA PHE A 45 -5.07 -1.18 -3.03
C PHE A 45 -4.07 -0.76 -1.96
N CYS A 46 -4.12 -1.45 -0.83
CA CYS A 46 -3.11 -1.35 0.23
C CYS A 46 -2.72 -2.76 0.68
N PHE A 47 -1.58 -2.87 1.33
CA PHE A 47 -1.08 -4.15 1.81
C PHE A 47 -0.33 -4.00 3.13
N SER A 48 -0.27 -5.08 3.91
CA SER A 48 0.45 -5.16 5.17
C SER A 48 1.96 -5.38 4.94
N PRO A 49 2.80 -5.13 5.95
CA PRO A 49 4.11 -5.77 6.01
C PRO A 49 3.97 -7.30 5.95
N LEU A 50 5.05 -7.98 5.57
CA LEU A 50 5.10 -9.43 5.74
C LEU A 50 5.21 -9.76 7.22
N ASP A 51 4.35 -10.66 7.69
CA ASP A 51 4.45 -11.21 9.03
C ASP A 51 5.31 -12.47 8.99
N PHE A 52 6.59 -12.28 9.30
CA PHE A 52 7.60 -13.33 9.39
C PHE A 52 8.21 -13.43 10.80
N GLY A 53 7.49 -12.96 11.82
CA GLY A 53 7.93 -12.96 13.20
C GLY A 53 9.12 -12.03 13.49
N LYS A 54 10.15 -12.56 14.16
CA LYS A 54 11.33 -11.80 14.60
C LYS A 54 12.56 -12.17 13.77
N PRO A 55 12.83 -11.48 12.66
CA PRO A 55 14.01 -11.77 11.85
C PRO A 55 15.28 -11.31 12.56
N LYS A 56 16.42 -11.88 12.18
CA LYS A 56 17.73 -11.33 12.54
C LYS A 56 18.10 -10.19 11.58
N LEU A 57 18.49 -9.06 12.16
CA LEU A 57 18.76 -7.80 11.45
C LEU A 57 20.23 -7.68 11.06
N TRP A 58 20.51 -7.68 9.76
CA TRP A 58 21.84 -7.38 9.23
C TRP A 58 21.87 -5.93 8.74
N LYS A 59 21.98 -4.98 9.68
CA LYS A 59 21.86 -3.54 9.41
C LYS A 59 22.84 -3.03 8.36
N GLU A 60 24.09 -3.47 8.41
CA GLU A 60 25.14 -3.05 7.46
C GLU A 60 24.83 -3.47 6.02
N LYS A 61 24.21 -4.65 5.86
CA LYS A 61 23.80 -5.19 4.57
C LYS A 61 22.39 -4.78 4.18
N LYS A 62 21.64 -4.14 5.09
CA LYS A 62 20.21 -3.83 4.96
C LYS A 62 19.36 -5.08 4.63
N LEU A 63 19.64 -6.20 5.30
CA LEU A 63 18.95 -7.48 5.09
C LEU A 63 18.26 -7.99 6.36
N PHE A 64 17.12 -8.64 6.19
CA PHE A 64 16.51 -9.54 7.14
C PHE A 64 16.96 -10.98 6.87
N GLU A 65 17.45 -11.64 7.90
CA GLU A 65 17.56 -13.12 7.94
C GLU A 65 16.26 -13.63 8.57
N ILE A 66 15.51 -14.41 7.78
CA ILE A 66 14.17 -14.88 8.13
C ILE A 66 14.24 -16.41 8.25
N ASP A 67 13.87 -16.92 9.42
CA ASP A 67 13.77 -18.35 9.71
C ASP A 67 12.32 -18.88 9.68
N ALA A 68 11.35 -17.96 9.49
CA ALA A 68 9.94 -18.31 9.39
C ALA A 68 9.67 -19.03 8.05
N HIS A 69 8.96 -20.16 8.14
CA HIS A 69 8.57 -20.95 6.98
C HIS A 69 7.20 -20.53 6.44
N ASP A 70 6.31 -20.11 7.33
CA ASP A 70 5.01 -19.54 6.99
C ASP A 70 5.04 -18.03 7.20
N ILE A 71 4.72 -17.28 6.14
CA ILE A 71 4.68 -15.82 6.16
C ILE A 71 3.27 -15.37 5.80
N LYS A 72 2.66 -14.52 6.64
CA LYS A 72 1.33 -13.96 6.36
C LYS A 72 1.46 -12.62 5.66
N PHE A 73 0.55 -12.39 4.73
CA PHE A 73 0.46 -11.15 3.94
C PHE A 73 -1.00 -10.81 3.72
N GLN A 74 -1.38 -9.58 4.05
CA GLN A 74 -2.72 -9.07 3.81
C GLN A 74 -2.69 -8.03 2.70
N ILE A 75 -3.64 -8.12 1.78
CA ILE A 75 -3.87 -7.15 0.72
C ILE A 75 -5.36 -6.82 0.69
N SER A 76 -5.67 -5.54 0.51
CA SER A 76 -7.04 -5.05 0.40
C SER A 76 -7.17 -4.20 -0.84
N PHE A 77 -8.31 -4.34 -1.52
CA PHE A 77 -8.66 -3.64 -2.74
C PHE A 77 -9.93 -2.85 -2.53
N ASP A 78 -9.92 -1.62 -3.00
CA ASP A 78 -11.06 -0.72 -2.94
C ASP A 78 -12.05 -0.96 -4.10
N VAL A 79 -11.55 -1.50 -5.21
CA VAL A 79 -12.33 -1.74 -6.43
C VAL A 79 -12.43 -3.26 -6.68
N PRO A 80 -13.65 -3.81 -6.83
CA PRO A 80 -13.85 -5.25 -7.03
C PRO A 80 -13.11 -5.84 -8.24
N GLU A 81 -13.03 -5.09 -9.34
CA GLU A 81 -12.30 -5.50 -10.55
C GLU A 81 -10.81 -5.74 -10.28
N ALA A 82 -10.17 -4.86 -9.50
CA ALA A 82 -8.76 -5.03 -9.12
C ALA A 82 -8.55 -6.27 -8.26
N ALA A 83 -9.45 -6.54 -7.31
CA ALA A 83 -9.41 -7.73 -6.47
C ALA A 83 -9.58 -9.01 -7.31
N SER A 84 -10.56 -9.03 -8.21
CA SER A 84 -10.83 -10.17 -9.10
C SER A 84 -9.62 -10.48 -10.00
N ASN A 85 -9.05 -9.44 -10.64
CA ASN A 85 -7.86 -9.59 -11.47
C ASN A 85 -6.65 -10.06 -10.65
N PHE A 86 -6.47 -9.56 -9.43
CA PHE A 86 -5.38 -10.02 -8.56
C PHE A 86 -5.54 -11.51 -8.21
N ILE A 87 -6.72 -11.94 -7.77
CA ILE A 87 -7.00 -13.33 -7.43
C ILE A 87 -6.76 -14.24 -8.64
N LYS A 88 -7.31 -13.88 -9.81
CA LYS A 88 -7.10 -14.63 -11.05
C LYS A 88 -5.61 -14.77 -11.37
N GLY A 89 -4.86 -13.67 -11.33
CA GLY A 89 -3.44 -13.66 -11.63
C GLY A 89 -2.62 -14.49 -10.63
N LEU A 90 -3.00 -14.45 -9.36
CA LEU A 90 -2.34 -15.17 -8.28
C LEU A 90 -2.47 -16.68 -8.49
N PHE A 91 -3.66 -17.15 -8.87
CA PHE A 91 -3.89 -18.58 -9.15
C PHE A 91 -3.29 -19.05 -10.48
N MET A 92 -2.98 -18.15 -11.42
CA MET A 92 -2.22 -18.50 -12.62
C MET A 92 -0.74 -18.80 -12.31
N ARG A 93 -0.18 -18.15 -11.28
CA ARG A 93 1.20 -18.39 -10.84
C ARG A 93 1.34 -18.10 -9.34
N GLN A 94 1.38 -19.16 -8.56
CA GLN A 94 1.48 -19.09 -7.10
C GLN A 94 2.92 -19.05 -6.59
N GLU A 95 3.90 -19.21 -7.47
CA GLU A 95 5.32 -19.15 -7.15
C GLU A 95 5.95 -17.83 -7.63
N PHE A 96 6.69 -17.17 -6.75
CA PHE A 96 7.34 -15.90 -7.08
C PHE A 96 8.60 -15.67 -6.26
N TYR A 97 9.53 -14.93 -6.84
CA TYR A 97 10.72 -14.45 -6.16
C TYR A 97 10.48 -13.03 -5.62
N LEU A 98 10.86 -12.78 -4.37
CA LEU A 98 10.78 -11.46 -3.75
C LEU A 98 12.16 -11.02 -3.28
N GLY A 99 12.72 -10.00 -3.95
CA GLY A 99 14.03 -9.45 -3.61
C GLY A 99 14.70 -8.73 -4.78
N ASP A 100 15.95 -8.35 -4.55
CA ASP A 100 16.84 -7.79 -5.57
C ASP A 100 17.58 -8.90 -6.34
N LYS A 101 18.53 -8.53 -7.20
CA LYS A 101 19.30 -9.51 -8.01
C LYS A 101 20.17 -10.47 -7.19
N PHE A 102 20.56 -10.07 -5.98
CA PHE A 102 21.53 -10.74 -5.11
C PHE A 102 20.90 -11.33 -3.85
N ASN A 103 19.83 -10.73 -3.33
CA ASN A 103 19.17 -11.10 -2.08
C ASN A 103 17.66 -11.16 -2.28
N GLY A 104 17.07 -12.28 -1.92
CA GLY A 104 15.64 -12.48 -1.94
C GLY A 104 15.27 -13.90 -1.51
N ILE A 105 13.98 -14.18 -1.57
CA ILE A 105 13.39 -15.44 -1.15
C ILE A 105 12.39 -15.88 -2.23
N ASP A 106 12.42 -17.16 -2.58
CA ASP A 106 11.37 -17.80 -3.37
C ASP A 106 10.19 -18.14 -2.46
N PHE A 107 9.02 -17.68 -2.85
CA PHE A 107 7.75 -17.89 -2.15
C PHE A 107 6.83 -18.77 -2.98
N ALA A 108 6.04 -19.58 -2.29
CA ALA A 108 4.88 -20.27 -2.83
C ALA A 108 3.64 -19.89 -2.02
N VAL A 109 2.57 -19.51 -2.71
CA VAL A 109 1.28 -19.20 -2.07
C VAL A 109 0.59 -20.52 -1.74
N THR A 110 0.55 -20.86 -0.46
CA THR A 110 -0.05 -22.11 0.03
C THR A 110 -1.53 -21.96 0.38
N GLN A 111 -1.98 -20.76 0.75
CA GLN A 111 -3.34 -20.49 1.16
C GLN A 111 -3.76 -19.06 0.81
N VAL A 112 -5.04 -18.89 0.45
CA VAL A 112 -5.70 -17.61 0.27
C VAL A 112 -7.02 -17.65 1.04
N GLU A 113 -7.26 -16.65 1.88
CA GLU A 113 -8.46 -16.55 2.71
C GLU A 113 -9.04 -15.14 2.63
N ALA A 114 -10.36 -15.05 2.47
CA ALA A 114 -11.07 -13.78 2.56
C ALA A 114 -11.35 -13.46 4.04
N LEU A 115 -10.89 -12.30 4.51
CA LEU A 115 -11.21 -11.82 5.85
C LEU A 115 -12.64 -11.27 5.87
N PRO A 116 -13.37 -11.43 7.00
CA PRO A 116 -14.70 -10.87 7.13
C PRO A 116 -14.66 -9.35 7.07
N GLU A 117 -15.70 -8.77 6.44
CA GLU A 117 -15.86 -7.32 6.39
C GLU A 117 -16.15 -6.78 7.80
N PRO A 118 -15.48 -5.70 8.25
CA PRO A 118 -15.78 -5.11 9.54
C PRO A 118 -17.17 -4.48 9.53
N HIS A 119 -17.82 -4.44 10.69
CA HIS A 119 -19.03 -3.65 10.86
C HIS A 119 -18.68 -2.16 10.90
N PHE A 120 -19.10 -1.42 9.87
CA PHE A 120 -18.90 0.02 9.81
C PHE A 120 -19.93 0.77 10.64
N SER A 121 -19.45 1.76 11.41
CA SER A 121 -20.25 2.72 12.15
C SER A 121 -19.82 4.14 11.82
N GLU A 122 -20.64 5.13 12.18
CA GLU A 122 -20.35 6.55 11.93
C GLU A 122 -19.02 6.99 12.60
N ILE A 123 -18.75 6.45 13.80
CA ILE A 123 -17.51 6.69 14.53
C ILE A 123 -16.77 5.36 14.64
N MET A 124 -15.50 5.34 14.25
CA MET A 124 -14.63 4.17 14.36
C MET A 124 -13.24 4.59 14.83
N GLU A 125 -12.56 3.68 15.53
CA GLU A 125 -11.14 3.81 15.87
C GLU A 125 -10.32 2.91 14.95
N TYR A 126 -9.27 3.48 14.36
CA TYR A 126 -8.40 2.78 13.42
C TYR A 126 -6.96 2.72 13.94
N HIS A 127 -6.31 1.60 13.68
CA HIS A 127 -4.87 1.46 13.84
C HIS A 127 -4.21 1.25 12.47
N LEU A 128 -3.19 2.06 12.16
CA LEU A 128 -2.47 1.97 10.90
C LEU A 128 -1.52 0.78 10.91
N VAL A 129 -1.75 -0.20 10.04
CA VAL A 129 -0.85 -1.34 9.81
C VAL A 129 0.39 -0.94 9.02
N THR A 130 0.25 0.02 8.12
CA THR A 130 1.36 0.64 7.37
C THR A 130 1.30 2.17 7.50
N PRO A 131 2.42 2.89 7.36
CA PRO A 131 2.44 4.34 7.46
C PRO A 131 1.47 5.00 6.47
N TRP A 132 0.65 5.93 6.96
CA TRP A 132 -0.13 6.79 6.08
C TRP A 132 0.76 7.92 5.57
N VAL A 133 1.14 7.83 4.30
CA VAL A 133 1.96 8.83 3.62
C VAL A 133 1.07 9.95 3.08
N VAL A 134 1.29 11.17 3.57
CA VAL A 134 0.66 12.40 3.06
C VAL A 134 1.78 13.29 2.55
N SER A 135 1.65 13.78 1.32
CA SER A 135 2.59 14.71 0.72
C SER A 135 1.89 15.87 0.06
N TYR A 136 2.61 16.97 -0.08
CA TYR A 136 2.17 18.17 -0.74
C TYR A 136 3.30 18.68 -1.64
N GLN A 137 2.95 19.09 -2.86
CA GLN A 137 3.87 19.73 -3.78
C GLN A 137 3.24 21.03 -4.24
N SER A 138 3.86 22.17 -3.91
CA SER A 138 3.47 23.45 -4.48
C SER A 138 4.00 23.59 -5.91
N GLU A 139 3.49 24.58 -6.65
CA GLU A 139 3.98 24.88 -8.01
C GLU A 139 5.47 25.26 -8.05
N GLN A 140 6.01 25.75 -6.94
CA GLN A 140 7.41 26.15 -6.82
C GLN A 140 8.33 24.98 -6.42
N ASP A 141 7.74 23.87 -5.95
CA ASP A 141 8.51 22.73 -5.46
C ASP A 141 8.92 21.81 -6.61
N LYS A 142 10.22 21.52 -6.69
CA LYS A 142 10.75 20.51 -7.61
C LYS A 142 10.30 19.08 -7.24
N TYR A 143 10.10 18.82 -5.95
CA TYR A 143 9.74 17.50 -5.43
C TYR A 143 8.65 17.62 -4.35
N PRO A 144 7.79 16.60 -4.19
CA PRO A 144 6.80 16.60 -3.12
C PRO A 144 7.45 16.58 -1.73
N GLN A 145 6.88 17.36 -0.82
CA GLN A 145 7.25 17.40 0.59
C GLN A 145 6.34 16.44 1.37
N TYR A 146 6.94 15.53 2.16
CA TYR A 146 6.20 14.61 3.02
C TYR A 146 5.89 15.25 4.37
N LEU A 147 4.65 15.13 4.81
CA LEU A 147 4.15 15.81 6.00
C LEU A 147 4.22 14.90 7.24
N SER A 148 4.66 15.46 8.36
CA SER A 148 4.50 14.84 9.68
C SER A 148 3.02 14.90 10.09
N PRO A 149 2.49 13.96 10.89
CA PRO A 149 1.16 14.10 11.48
C PRO A 149 0.96 15.37 12.32
N ASP A 150 2.05 15.96 12.81
CA ASP A 150 2.05 17.22 13.56
C ASP A 150 2.06 18.47 12.66
N ASP A 151 2.17 18.31 11.34
CA ASP A 151 2.10 19.41 10.38
C ASP A 151 0.66 19.94 10.26
N GLU A 152 0.49 21.26 10.28
CA GLU A 152 -0.82 21.93 10.23
C GLU A 152 -1.64 21.54 9.00
N LYS A 153 -1.00 21.18 7.89
CA LYS A 153 -1.66 20.77 6.64
C LYS A 153 -1.98 19.27 6.60
N PHE A 154 -1.41 18.46 7.49
CA PHE A 154 -1.55 17.00 7.41
C PHE A 154 -3.01 16.57 7.46
N HIS A 155 -3.76 17.11 8.42
CA HIS A 155 -5.14 16.69 8.68
C HIS A 155 -6.08 16.98 7.50
N SER A 156 -6.05 18.21 6.99
CA SER A 156 -6.89 18.62 5.85
C SER A 156 -6.52 17.87 4.58
N LEU A 157 -5.23 17.68 4.30
CA LEU A 157 -4.77 16.93 3.13
C LEU A 157 -5.05 15.42 3.24
N ALA A 158 -5.01 14.85 4.44
CA ALA A 158 -5.40 13.46 4.69
C ALA A 158 -6.89 13.24 4.41
N ILE A 159 -7.76 14.13 4.90
CA ILE A 159 -9.22 14.08 4.61
C ILE A 159 -9.47 14.25 3.12
N LYS A 160 -8.87 15.27 2.50
CA LYS A 160 -8.98 15.50 1.06
C LYS A 160 -8.60 14.25 0.27
N HIS A 161 -7.52 13.57 0.65
CA HIS A 161 -7.07 12.34 0.00
C HIS A 161 -8.11 11.20 0.10
N LEU A 162 -8.81 11.06 1.24
CA LEU A 162 -9.90 10.07 1.38
C LEU A 162 -11.10 10.43 0.50
N VAL A 163 -11.52 11.69 0.51
CA VAL A 163 -12.65 12.21 -0.29
C VAL A 163 -12.38 12.05 -1.78
N GLU A 164 -11.18 12.42 -2.24
CA GLU A 164 -10.77 12.26 -3.64
C GLU A 164 -10.82 10.79 -4.06
N LYS A 165 -10.28 9.87 -3.25
CA LYS A 165 -10.33 8.42 -3.52
C LYS A 165 -11.77 7.91 -3.64
N TYR A 166 -12.64 8.28 -2.69
CA TYR A 166 -14.04 7.88 -2.71
C TYR A 166 -14.75 8.40 -3.96
N ASN A 167 -14.65 9.70 -4.22
CA ASN A 167 -15.35 10.35 -5.33
C ASN A 167 -14.87 9.90 -6.71
N ASN A 168 -13.64 9.41 -6.82
CA ASN A 168 -13.09 8.94 -8.10
C ASN A 168 -13.48 7.50 -8.46
N THR A 169 -14.11 6.78 -7.54
CA THR A 169 -14.28 5.32 -7.64
C THR A 169 -15.71 4.87 -7.43
N ARG A 170 -16.49 5.64 -6.66
CA ARG A 170 -17.91 5.35 -6.42
C ARG A 170 -18.74 6.08 -7.46
N ASN A 171 -19.62 5.34 -8.12
CA ASN A 171 -20.68 5.92 -8.93
C ASN A 171 -21.81 6.33 -7.99
N GLY A 172 -21.98 7.62 -7.71
CA GLY A 172 -23.05 8.08 -6.82
C GLY A 172 -22.85 9.47 -6.25
N VAL A 173 -23.41 9.69 -5.06
CA VAL A 173 -23.33 10.95 -4.33
C VAL A 173 -21.86 11.22 -3.97
N LYS A 174 -21.35 12.34 -4.47
CA LYS A 174 -20.04 12.84 -4.06
C LYS A 174 -20.10 13.28 -2.61
N ILE A 175 -19.03 13.00 -1.88
CA ILE A 175 -18.84 13.51 -0.53
C ILE A 175 -17.91 14.72 -0.54
N SER A 176 -18.04 15.56 0.49
CA SER A 176 -17.19 16.72 0.74
C SER A 176 -16.34 16.54 2.00
N ASP A 177 -15.27 17.32 2.09
CA ASP A 177 -14.26 17.23 3.17
C ASP A 177 -14.88 17.43 4.57
N ASP A 178 -15.94 18.23 4.71
CA ASP A 178 -16.62 18.50 5.98
C ASP A 178 -17.41 17.31 6.54
N GLN A 179 -17.69 16.30 5.71
CA GLN A 179 -18.40 15.09 6.11
C GLN A 179 -17.49 14.08 6.83
N ILE A 180 -16.16 14.25 6.78
CA ILE A 180 -15.21 13.36 7.44
C ILE A 180 -14.49 14.13 8.55
N LYS A 181 -14.53 13.59 9.77
CA LYS A 181 -13.76 14.09 10.91
C LYS A 181 -12.72 13.08 11.34
N LEU A 182 -11.45 13.41 11.13
CA LEU A 182 -10.32 12.63 11.61
C LEU A 182 -9.86 13.16 12.98
N ARG A 183 -9.46 12.30 13.91
CA ARG A 183 -8.79 12.72 15.15
C ARG A 183 -7.64 11.77 15.45
N LEU A 184 -6.44 12.32 15.62
CA LEU A 184 -5.29 11.54 16.08
C LEU A 184 -5.44 11.29 17.58
N THR A 185 -5.52 10.02 17.98
CA THR A 185 -5.68 9.61 19.39
C THR A 185 -4.36 9.22 20.05
N THR A 186 -3.30 9.02 19.26
CA THR A 186 -1.97 8.63 19.73
C THR A 186 -0.89 9.48 19.07
N SER A 187 0.21 9.72 19.78
CA SER A 187 1.39 10.40 19.23
C SER A 187 1.99 9.62 18.07
N PHE A 188 2.54 10.34 17.09
CA PHE A 188 3.28 9.74 15.99
C PHE A 188 4.43 8.85 16.49
N LYS A 189 4.51 7.63 15.95
CA LYS A 189 5.66 6.75 16.08
C LYS A 189 6.26 6.54 14.71
N ARG A 190 7.56 6.81 14.58
CA ARG A 190 8.29 6.52 13.34
C ARG A 190 8.28 5.02 13.09
N ALA A 191 7.66 4.62 11.98
CA ALA A 191 7.68 3.24 11.50
C ALA A 191 8.55 3.15 10.24
N GLY A 192 9.38 2.11 10.16
CA GLY A 192 10.29 1.84 9.04
C GLY A 192 11.72 2.34 9.21
N PHE A 193 12.57 2.00 8.22
CA PHE A 193 13.97 2.42 8.14
C PHE A 193 14.11 3.46 7.03
N VAL A 194 14.79 4.58 7.29
CA VAL A 194 15.14 5.52 6.21
C VAL A 194 16.42 5.03 5.56
N ILE A 195 16.27 4.52 4.34
CA ILE A 195 17.39 4.23 3.47
C ILE A 195 17.67 5.52 2.70
N LYS A 196 18.77 6.21 3.03
CA LYS A 196 19.24 7.33 2.22
C LYS A 196 19.57 6.81 0.81
N PRO A 197 19.21 7.53 -0.27
CA PRO A 197 19.75 7.23 -1.58
C PRO A 197 21.28 7.21 -1.50
N GLY A 198 21.89 6.13 -1.97
CA GLY A 198 23.32 6.07 -2.22
C GLY A 198 23.69 6.78 -3.51
#